data_AF-A0A0D0AMI9-F1
#
_entry.id   AF-A0A0D0AMI9-F1
#
_cell.length_a   1.000
_cell.length_b   1.000
_cell.length_c   1.000
_cell.angle_alpha   90.00
_cell.angle_beta   90.00
_cell.angle_gamma   90.00
#
_symmetry.space_group_name_H-M   'P 1'
#
loop_
_entity.id
_entity.type
_entity.pdbx_description
1 polymer ?
#
loop_
_entity_poly.entity_id
_entity_poly.type
_entity_poly.pdbx_seq_one_letter_code
_entity_poly.pdbx_strand_id
1 'polypeptide(L)'
;MRNQGENVDDMKFRRALENMRYKACTPEDIRFLKSMVSSDKPGHHYIGRAPWRDAPIIVGENRQKDEINRLGCLRYAADTGQTLTKFYCVDSVATTSGDENQKLSLRRKSKSAVNTMSGELQELLWDLPPSSHENHTAPVLSLCFGLPVIIRYNVATELNITKGQRATVYSWHASKGHHDKLVLDALFVMLDKPPTDIKLEGLPVNVVPLLPRKNAGYVLLPDDSKMYVSRQQVDVLPGFA
;
A
#
# COMPACT_ATOMS: atom_id res chain seq x y z
N MET A 1 -6.88 -3.30 -17.23
CA MET A 1 -7.02 -4.14 -18.45
C MET A 1 -8.02 -3.46 -19.36
N ARG A 2 -7.57 -2.71 -20.36
CA ARG A 2 -8.43 -2.34 -21.49
C ARG A 2 -8.14 -3.37 -22.57
N ASN A 3 -9.14 -4.12 -23.01
CA ASN A 3 -9.01 -5.14 -24.04
C ASN A 3 -8.63 -4.43 -25.35
N GLN A 4 -7.39 -4.57 -25.83
CA GLN A 4 -6.89 -3.86 -27.01
C GLN A 4 -7.14 -4.63 -28.33
N GLY A 5 -7.87 -5.74 -28.27
CA GLY A 5 -8.17 -6.61 -29.40
C GLY A 5 -8.09 -8.07 -28.99
N GLU A 6 -8.70 -8.95 -29.78
CA GLU A 6 -8.68 -10.40 -29.52
C GLU A 6 -7.54 -11.06 -30.30
N ASN A 7 -6.36 -11.16 -29.70
CA ASN A 7 -5.35 -12.08 -30.23
C ASN A 7 -5.74 -13.52 -29.86
N VAL A 8 -5.28 -14.50 -30.65
CA VAL A 8 -5.48 -15.93 -30.43
C VAL A 8 -5.10 -16.35 -29.00
N ASP A 9 -4.02 -15.80 -28.46
CA ASP A 9 -3.59 -16.10 -27.09
C ASP A 9 -4.50 -15.48 -26.02
N ASP A 10 -5.10 -14.31 -26.28
CA ASP A 10 -6.11 -13.74 -25.38
C ASP A 10 -7.39 -14.59 -25.36
N MET A 11 -7.79 -15.14 -26.51
CA MET A 11 -8.91 -16.08 -26.59
C MET A 11 -8.62 -17.38 -25.82
N LYS A 12 -7.42 -17.96 -25.99
CA LYS A 12 -6.99 -19.13 -25.20
C LYS A 12 -6.98 -18.82 -23.71
N PHE A 13 -6.46 -17.67 -23.32
CA PHE A 13 -6.40 -17.28 -21.92
C PHE A 13 -7.80 -17.10 -21.32
N ARG A 14 -8.70 -16.41 -22.03
CA ARG A 14 -10.10 -16.26 -21.62
C ARG A 14 -10.78 -17.62 -21.44
N ARG A 15 -10.60 -18.53 -22.39
CA ARG A 15 -11.15 -19.88 -22.31
C ARG A 15 -10.62 -20.65 -21.10
N ALA A 16 -9.31 -20.59 -20.86
CA ALA A 16 -8.69 -21.21 -19.70
C ALA A 16 -9.22 -20.64 -18.37
N LEU A 17 -9.44 -19.31 -18.29
CA LEU A 17 -10.04 -18.66 -17.12
C LEU A 17 -11.49 -19.11 -16.88
N GLU A 18 -12.30 -19.22 -17.93
CA GLU A 18 -13.66 -19.75 -17.84
C GLU A 18 -13.66 -21.20 -17.35
N ASN A 19 -12.83 -22.06 -17.92
CA ASN A 19 -12.74 -23.46 -17.52
C ASN A 19 -12.24 -23.60 -16.07
N MET A 20 -11.27 -22.78 -15.64
CA MET A 20 -10.79 -22.75 -14.26
C MET A 20 -11.89 -22.40 -13.27
N ARG A 21 -12.77 -21.45 -13.61
CA ARG A 21 -13.93 -21.07 -12.79
C ARG A 21 -14.88 -22.25 -12.54
N TYR A 22 -15.06 -23.12 -13.53
CA TYR A 22 -15.92 -24.31 -13.44
C TYR A 22 -15.19 -25.60 -13.08
N LYS A 23 -13.90 -25.53 -12.70
CA LYS A 23 -13.05 -26.70 -12.41
C LYS A 23 -12.98 -27.70 -13.58
N ALA A 24 -13.02 -27.17 -14.81
CA ALA A 24 -13.10 -27.94 -16.06
C ALA A 24 -11.87 -27.72 -16.97
N CYS A 25 -10.71 -27.40 -16.40
CA CYS A 25 -9.48 -27.17 -17.17
C CYS A 25 -9.13 -28.39 -18.03
N THR A 26 -8.89 -28.17 -19.32
CA THR A 26 -8.45 -29.21 -20.26
C THR A 26 -6.92 -29.33 -20.29
N PRO A 27 -6.37 -30.41 -20.88
CA PRO A 27 -4.92 -30.52 -21.11
C PRO A 27 -4.34 -29.35 -21.91
N GLU A 28 -5.12 -28.77 -22.83
CA GLU A 28 -4.73 -27.60 -23.63
C GLU A 28 -4.64 -26.34 -22.75
N ASP A 29 -5.60 -26.12 -21.84
CA ASP A 29 -5.57 -25.01 -20.89
C ASP A 29 -4.31 -25.08 -20.02
N ILE A 30 -4.02 -26.28 -19.47
CA ILE A 30 -2.84 -26.49 -18.63
C ILE A 30 -1.56 -26.26 -19.42
N ARG A 31 -1.48 -26.73 -20.67
CA ARG A 31 -0.32 -26.53 -21.54
C ARG A 31 -0.11 -25.04 -21.84
N PHE A 32 -1.18 -24.31 -22.13
CA PHE A 32 -1.14 -22.87 -22.36
C PHE A 32 -0.69 -22.10 -21.11
N LEU A 33 -1.25 -22.40 -19.93
CA LEU A 33 -0.82 -21.76 -18.67
C LEU A 33 0.65 -22.04 -18.37
N LYS A 34 1.13 -23.27 -18.64
CA LYS A 34 2.54 -23.64 -18.48
C LYS A 34 3.47 -22.88 -19.42
N SER A 35 3.03 -22.50 -20.63
CA SER A 35 3.86 -21.69 -21.52
C SER A 35 4.03 -20.24 -21.04
N MET A 36 3.17 -19.77 -20.13
CA MET A 36 3.29 -18.44 -19.52
C MET A 36 4.15 -18.40 -18.24
N VAL A 37 4.71 -19.53 -17.82
CA VAL A 37 5.60 -19.57 -16.66
C VAL A 37 6.88 -18.80 -16.97
N SER A 38 7.23 -17.86 -16.09
CA SER A 38 8.42 -17.02 -16.25
C SER A 38 9.70 -17.88 -16.31
N SER A 39 10.56 -17.62 -17.28
CA SER A 39 11.87 -18.28 -17.43
C SER A 39 12.89 -17.31 -18.05
N ASP A 40 14.14 -17.46 -17.67
CA ASP A 40 15.30 -16.74 -18.21
C ASP A 40 15.80 -17.32 -19.55
N LYS A 41 15.20 -18.42 -20.02
CA LYS A 41 15.55 -19.07 -21.30
C LYS A 41 15.17 -18.21 -22.51
N PRO A 42 15.92 -18.29 -23.63
CA PRO A 42 15.57 -17.60 -24.86
C PRO A 42 14.15 -17.92 -25.32
N GLY A 43 13.40 -16.90 -25.75
CA GLY A 43 12.02 -17.04 -26.22
C GLY A 43 10.94 -17.10 -25.13
N HIS A 44 11.31 -17.05 -23.85
CA HIS A 44 10.36 -17.01 -22.73
C HIS A 44 10.25 -15.62 -22.10
N HIS A 45 9.10 -15.34 -21.50
CA HIS A 45 8.92 -14.14 -20.69
C HIS A 45 9.67 -14.29 -19.36
N TYR A 46 10.39 -13.24 -18.95
CA TYR A 46 11.10 -13.20 -17.68
C TYR A 46 10.62 -12.03 -16.83
N ILE A 47 10.19 -12.33 -15.61
CA ILE A 47 9.65 -11.32 -14.68
C ILE A 47 10.68 -10.24 -14.30
N GLY A 48 11.98 -10.55 -14.36
CA GLY A 48 13.04 -9.59 -14.05
C GLY A 48 13.39 -8.64 -15.19
N ARG A 49 12.70 -8.67 -16.34
CA ARG A 49 12.91 -7.76 -17.48
C ARG A 49 11.65 -6.94 -17.76
N ALA A 50 11.81 -5.82 -18.46
CA ALA A 50 10.68 -5.04 -18.96
C ALA A 50 9.78 -5.92 -19.88
N PRO A 51 8.45 -5.73 -19.85
CA PRO A 51 7.70 -4.75 -19.04
C PRO A 51 7.34 -5.25 -17.63
N TRP A 52 7.78 -6.44 -17.24
CA TRP A 52 7.34 -7.14 -16.02
C TRP A 52 8.10 -6.75 -14.75
N ARG A 53 9.27 -6.11 -14.90
CA ARG A 53 10.18 -5.76 -13.81
C ARG A 53 9.46 -5.11 -12.62
N ASP A 54 8.58 -4.15 -12.89
CA ASP A 54 7.81 -3.39 -11.89
C ASP A 54 6.30 -3.73 -11.90
N ALA A 55 5.96 -4.89 -12.47
CA ALA A 55 4.60 -5.41 -12.39
C ALA A 55 4.31 -5.93 -10.97
N PRO A 56 3.10 -5.68 -10.41
CA PRO A 56 2.70 -6.21 -9.13
C PRO A 56 2.62 -7.73 -9.15
N ILE A 57 3.10 -8.37 -8.08
CA ILE A 57 3.07 -9.81 -7.87
C ILE A 57 1.95 -10.16 -6.92
N ILE A 58 0.99 -10.95 -7.39
CA ILE A 58 -0.10 -11.44 -6.54
C ILE A 58 0.41 -12.63 -5.72
N VAL A 59 0.22 -12.57 -4.40
CA VAL A 59 0.62 -13.62 -3.46
C VAL A 59 -0.52 -14.05 -2.55
N GLY A 60 -0.35 -15.19 -1.89
CA GLY A 60 -1.39 -15.80 -1.04
C GLY A 60 -1.53 -15.14 0.34
N GLU A 61 -0.46 -14.51 0.86
CA GLU A 61 -0.43 -13.97 2.22
C GLU A 61 0.01 -12.49 2.28
N ASN A 62 -0.56 -11.73 3.21
CA ASN A 62 -0.18 -10.33 3.41
C ASN A 62 1.28 -10.16 3.84
N ARG A 63 1.84 -11.11 4.62
CA ARG A 63 3.24 -11.05 5.04
C ARG A 63 4.20 -11.18 3.84
N GLN A 64 3.86 -12.05 2.89
CA GLN A 64 4.61 -12.20 1.63
C GLN A 64 4.52 -10.92 0.80
N LYS A 65 3.31 -10.33 0.72
CA LYS A 65 3.08 -9.07 0.00
C LYS A 65 3.92 -7.93 0.58
N ASP A 66 3.95 -7.81 1.90
CA ASP A 66 4.73 -6.78 2.60
C ASP A 66 6.23 -6.95 2.34
N GLU A 67 6.74 -8.18 2.37
CA GLU A 67 8.15 -8.46 2.10
C GLU A 67 8.53 -8.22 0.63
N ILE A 68 7.69 -8.63 -0.33
CA ILE A 68 7.91 -8.33 -1.75
C ILE A 68 7.90 -6.83 -2.01
N ASN A 69 6.99 -6.09 -1.37
CA ASN A 69 6.96 -4.63 -1.47
C ASN A 69 8.22 -4.00 -0.89
N ARG A 70 8.71 -4.47 0.26
CA ARG A 70 9.97 -4.01 0.86
C ARG A 70 11.17 -4.26 -0.07
N LEU A 71 11.31 -5.48 -0.59
CA LEU A 71 12.38 -5.85 -1.51
C LEU A 71 12.27 -5.09 -2.83
N GLY A 72 11.05 -4.88 -3.34
CA GLY A 72 10.76 -4.09 -4.53
C GLY A 72 11.22 -2.64 -4.37
N CYS A 73 10.94 -1.99 -3.24
CA CYS A 73 11.43 -0.64 -2.95
C CYS A 73 12.96 -0.57 -2.94
N LEU A 74 13.62 -1.50 -2.23
CA LEU A 74 15.08 -1.52 -2.13
C LEU A 74 15.74 -1.68 -3.49
N ARG A 75 15.22 -2.62 -4.28
CA ARG A 75 15.65 -2.90 -5.64
C ARG A 75 15.44 -1.70 -6.56
N TYR A 76 14.25 -1.08 -6.53
CA TYR A 76 13.95 0.09 -7.36
C TYR A 76 14.88 1.27 -7.05
N ALA A 77 15.14 1.53 -5.76
CA ALA A 77 16.07 2.57 -5.34
C ALA A 77 17.50 2.28 -5.84
N ALA A 78 17.97 1.03 -5.76
CA ALA A 78 19.26 0.62 -6.29
C ALA A 78 19.33 0.75 -7.83
N ASP A 79 18.32 0.25 -8.54
CA ASP A 79 18.22 0.29 -10.01
C ASP A 79 18.19 1.75 -10.54
N THR A 80 17.69 2.70 -9.75
CA THR A 80 17.60 4.13 -10.10
C THR A 80 18.67 5.01 -9.47
N GLY A 81 19.60 4.44 -8.69
CA GLY A 81 20.65 5.19 -8.00
C GLY A 81 20.13 6.16 -6.92
N GLN A 82 18.97 5.89 -6.35
CA GLN A 82 18.31 6.74 -5.33
C GLN A 82 18.41 6.12 -3.94
N THR A 83 18.18 6.94 -2.92
CA THR A 83 18.02 6.49 -1.52
C THR A 83 16.55 6.51 -1.12
N LEU A 84 16.11 5.48 -0.41
CA LEU A 84 14.78 5.47 0.19
C LEU A 84 14.71 6.42 1.39
N THR A 85 13.74 7.32 1.38
CA THR A 85 13.40 8.16 2.52
C THR A 85 12.31 7.48 3.33
N LYS A 86 12.50 7.38 4.65
CA LYS A 86 11.54 6.78 5.59
C LYS A 86 10.63 7.85 6.17
N PHE A 87 9.33 7.61 6.10
CA PHE A 87 8.30 8.45 6.69
C PHE A 87 7.50 7.65 7.71
N TYR A 88 7.54 8.10 8.95
CA TYR A 88 6.95 7.44 10.09
C TYR A 88 5.50 7.88 10.26
N CYS A 89 4.64 6.98 10.74
CA CYS A 89 3.28 7.31 11.11
C CYS A 89 3.23 8.02 12.46
N VAL A 90 2.13 8.71 12.73
CA VAL A 90 1.80 9.24 14.05
C VAL A 90 0.73 8.35 14.67
N ASP A 91 1.10 7.59 15.69
CA ASP A 91 0.16 6.71 16.40
C ASP A 91 -0.40 7.40 17.66
N SER A 92 -1.62 7.00 18.02
CA SER A 92 -2.25 7.37 19.28
C SER A 92 -3.05 6.18 19.79
N VAL A 93 -2.89 5.84 21.06
CA VAL A 93 -3.67 4.79 21.74
C VAL A 93 -4.73 5.45 22.59
N ALA A 94 -5.98 5.03 22.49
CA ALA A 94 -6.99 5.47 23.44
C ALA A 94 -6.70 4.82 24.80
N THR A 95 -6.35 5.59 25.83
CA THR A 95 -6.45 5.10 27.20
C THR A 95 -7.92 4.79 27.48
N THR A 96 -8.29 3.52 27.54
CA THR A 96 -9.52 3.10 28.20
C THR A 96 -9.41 3.47 29.68
N SER A 97 -9.80 4.69 30.01
CA SER A 97 -10.01 5.09 31.39
C SER A 97 -11.25 4.36 31.92
N GLY A 98 -11.03 3.23 32.59
CA GLY A 98 -11.90 2.69 33.64
C GLY A 98 -13.06 1.79 33.21
N ASP A 99 -13.06 0.60 33.79
CA ASP A 99 -14.21 -0.13 34.34
C ASP A 99 -15.53 -0.18 33.57
N GLU A 100 -15.96 -1.41 33.25
CA GLU A 100 -17.31 -1.76 32.80
C GLU A 100 -18.44 -1.44 33.79
N ASN A 101 -18.22 -0.66 34.85
CA ASN A 101 -19.25 -0.33 35.83
C ASN A 101 -19.20 1.13 36.25
N GLN A 102 -19.85 2.01 35.49
CA GLN A 102 -20.76 3.05 36.02
C GLN A 102 -21.36 3.89 34.89
N LYS A 103 -22.58 3.53 34.48
CA LYS A 103 -23.56 4.55 34.12
C LYS A 103 -23.77 5.44 35.36
N LEU A 104 -23.88 6.75 35.14
CA LEU A 104 -24.21 7.85 36.09
C LEU A 104 -23.00 8.72 36.52
N SER A 105 -22.70 9.77 35.76
CA SER A 105 -22.88 11.16 36.22
C SER A 105 -22.31 12.17 35.22
N LEU A 106 -23.04 13.28 35.12
CA LEU A 106 -22.74 14.44 34.29
C LEU A 106 -21.53 15.23 34.81
N ARG A 107 -20.83 15.89 33.87
CA ARG A 107 -19.97 17.08 34.05
C ARG A 107 -18.70 16.89 34.89
N ARG A 108 -17.60 16.56 34.19
CA ARG A 108 -16.30 17.22 34.37
C ARG A 108 -15.56 17.19 33.04
N LYS A 109 -15.32 18.37 32.45
CA LYS A 109 -14.29 18.56 31.41
C LYS A 109 -12.94 18.33 32.10
N SER A 110 -12.51 17.08 32.27
CA SER A 110 -11.09 16.82 32.48
C SER A 110 -10.41 17.00 31.13
N LYS A 111 -9.40 17.85 31.09
CA LYS A 111 -8.46 17.93 29.97
C LYS A 111 -7.97 16.50 29.74
N SER A 112 -8.24 15.91 28.58
CA SER A 112 -7.79 14.56 28.27
C SER A 112 -6.29 14.51 28.55
N ALA A 113 -5.87 13.62 29.44
CA ALA A 113 -4.46 13.34 29.64
C ALA A 113 -3.86 13.07 28.26
N VAL A 114 -2.78 13.78 27.93
CA VAL A 114 -2.04 13.56 26.71
C VAL A 114 -1.69 12.07 26.67
N ASN A 115 -2.25 11.34 25.71
CA ASN A 115 -1.94 9.94 25.38
C ASN A 115 -0.46 9.85 25.03
N THR A 116 0.39 9.79 26.05
CA THR A 116 1.83 9.78 25.85
C THR A 116 2.21 8.32 25.68
N MET A 117 2.20 7.87 24.42
CA MET A 117 2.83 6.62 24.02
C MET A 117 4.28 6.62 24.51
N SER A 118 4.71 5.54 25.18
CA SER A 118 6.13 5.42 25.51
C SER A 118 6.94 5.34 24.22
N GLY A 119 8.15 5.90 24.22
CA GLY A 119 9.04 5.85 23.05
C GLY A 119 9.32 4.41 22.62
N GLU A 120 9.51 3.50 23.58
CA GLU A 120 9.71 2.07 23.33
C GLU A 120 8.54 1.42 22.61
N LEU A 121 7.30 1.73 23.01
CA LEU A 121 6.11 1.20 22.35
C LEU A 121 5.94 1.81 20.96
N GLN A 122 6.27 3.09 20.78
CA GLN A 122 6.22 3.71 19.46
C GLN A 122 7.26 3.11 18.49
N GLU A 123 8.48 2.82 18.96
CA GLU A 123 9.52 2.14 18.19
C GLU A 123 9.08 0.72 17.81
N LEU A 124 8.54 -0.03 18.77
CA LEU A 124 7.95 -1.35 18.53
C LEU A 124 6.87 -1.28 17.43
N LEU A 125 5.93 -0.34 17.53
CA LEU A 125 4.86 -0.17 16.55
C LEU A 125 5.37 0.21 15.15
N TRP A 126 6.50 0.91 15.07
CA TRP A 126 7.13 1.28 13.80
C TRP A 126 7.84 0.10 13.12
N ASP A 127 8.35 -0.86 13.90
CA ASP A 127 9.05 -2.04 13.39
C ASP A 127 8.10 -3.17 12.95
N LEU A 128 6.81 -3.07 13.26
CA LEU A 128 5.80 -4.03 12.81
C LEU A 128 5.57 -3.94 11.28
N PRO A 129 5.25 -5.06 10.61
CA PRO A 129 4.85 -5.02 9.22
C PRO A 129 3.46 -4.36 9.06
N PRO A 130 3.14 -3.77 7.89
CA PRO A 130 1.79 -3.27 7.60
C PRO A 130 0.70 -4.31 7.87
N SER A 131 0.95 -5.60 7.61
CA SER A 131 0.02 -6.70 7.86
C SER A 131 -0.40 -6.88 9.32
N SER A 132 0.36 -6.34 10.28
CA SER A 132 0.01 -6.40 11.70
C SER A 132 -1.16 -5.50 12.08
N HIS A 133 -1.44 -4.45 11.29
CA HIS A 133 -2.58 -3.56 11.50
C HIS A 133 -3.78 -4.07 10.70
N GLU A 134 -4.97 -4.15 11.31
CA GLU A 134 -6.21 -4.66 10.70
C GLU A 134 -6.52 -4.04 9.32
N ASN A 135 -6.34 -2.72 9.22
CA ASN A 135 -6.54 -1.98 7.96
C ASN A 135 -5.30 -1.90 7.05
N HIS A 136 -4.22 -2.60 7.40
CA HIS A 136 -2.93 -2.61 6.70
C HIS A 136 -2.28 -1.23 6.51
N THR A 137 -2.51 -0.31 7.44
CA THR A 137 -1.89 1.02 7.42
C THR A 137 -0.41 0.92 7.78
N ALA A 138 0.46 1.33 6.86
CA ALA A 138 1.90 1.21 7.04
C ALA A 138 2.40 2.04 8.23
N PRO A 139 3.18 1.45 9.15
CA PRO A 139 3.84 2.21 10.20
C PRO A 139 4.94 3.12 9.66
N VAL A 140 5.67 2.63 8.65
CA VAL A 140 6.74 3.37 7.97
C VAL A 140 6.58 3.21 6.47
N LEU A 141 6.51 4.32 5.74
CA LEU A 141 6.58 4.34 4.28
C LEU A 141 8.02 4.63 3.85
N SER A 142 8.59 3.75 3.04
CA SER A 142 9.92 3.95 2.43
C SER A 142 9.74 4.31 0.95
N LEU A 143 10.00 5.56 0.60
CA LEU A 143 9.70 6.11 -0.73
C LEU A 143 10.94 6.75 -1.38
N CYS A 144 10.97 6.76 -2.72
CA CYS A 144 11.87 7.56 -3.55
C CYS A 144 11.09 8.07 -4.78
N PHE A 145 11.67 8.99 -5.56
CA PHE A 145 10.98 9.55 -6.71
C PHE A 145 10.80 8.49 -7.81
N GLY A 146 9.64 8.52 -8.47
CA GLY A 146 9.25 7.55 -9.50
C GLY A 146 8.75 6.21 -8.97
N LEU A 147 8.90 5.93 -7.67
CA LEU A 147 8.54 4.64 -7.08
C LEU A 147 7.06 4.30 -7.36
N PRO A 148 6.75 3.10 -7.91
CA PRO A 148 5.37 2.67 -8.09
C PRO A 148 4.65 2.51 -6.76
N VAL A 149 3.44 3.05 -6.66
CA VAL A 149 2.55 2.94 -5.50
C VAL A 149 1.12 2.64 -5.93
N ILE A 150 0.32 2.11 -5.00
CA ILE A 150 -1.11 1.84 -5.15
C ILE A 150 -1.85 2.62 -4.07
N ILE A 151 -2.84 3.40 -4.48
CA ILE A 151 -3.71 4.15 -3.57
C ILE A 151 -4.61 3.16 -2.83
N ARG A 152 -4.71 3.28 -1.50
CA ARG A 152 -5.45 2.34 -0.64
C ARG A 152 -6.83 2.84 -0.20
N TYR A 153 -7.18 4.07 -0.52
CA TYR A 153 -8.44 4.71 -0.14
C TYR A 153 -9.06 5.51 -1.29
N ASN A 154 -10.39 5.58 -1.34
CA ASN A 154 -11.10 6.44 -2.29
C ASN A 154 -11.05 7.89 -1.81
N VAL A 155 -10.15 8.70 -2.36
CA VAL A 155 -9.99 10.09 -1.95
C VAL A 155 -10.99 10.99 -2.68
N ALA A 156 -11.02 10.89 -4.02
CA ALA A 156 -11.87 11.69 -4.89
C ALA A 156 -12.13 10.90 -6.18
N THR A 157 -13.31 10.27 -6.29
CA THR A 157 -13.62 9.36 -7.40
C THR A 157 -13.75 10.11 -8.73
N GLU A 158 -14.25 11.34 -8.67
CA GLU A 158 -14.37 12.29 -9.77
C GLU A 158 -13.02 12.76 -10.31
N LEU A 159 -11.97 12.69 -9.49
CA LEU A 159 -10.58 12.98 -9.89
C LEU A 159 -9.78 11.70 -10.14
N ASN A 160 -10.45 10.55 -10.32
CA ASN A 160 -9.82 9.22 -10.48
C ASN A 160 -8.84 8.83 -9.34
N ILE A 161 -8.92 9.47 -8.18
CA ILE A 161 -8.09 9.16 -7.00
C ILE A 161 -8.80 8.07 -6.19
N THR A 162 -8.73 6.84 -6.70
CA THR A 162 -9.51 5.70 -6.20
C THR A 162 -8.63 4.61 -5.59
N LYS A 163 -9.21 3.82 -4.69
CA LYS A 163 -8.57 2.63 -4.14
C LYS A 163 -8.24 1.65 -5.26
N GLY A 164 -6.98 1.23 -5.33
CA GLY A 164 -6.46 0.34 -6.38
C GLY A 164 -5.86 1.08 -7.58
N GLN A 165 -6.04 2.41 -7.67
CA GLN A 165 -5.37 3.20 -8.71
C GLN A 165 -3.86 3.14 -8.52
N ARG A 166 -3.14 2.79 -9.60
CA ARG A 166 -1.68 2.83 -9.64
C ARG A 166 -1.21 4.25 -9.88
N ALA A 167 -0.09 4.59 -9.27
CA ALA A 167 0.57 5.86 -9.44
C ALA A 167 2.08 5.69 -9.25
N THR A 168 2.82 6.75 -9.55
CA THR A 168 4.27 6.85 -9.24
C THR A 168 4.49 8.04 -8.32
N VAL A 169 5.42 7.92 -7.38
CA VAL A 169 5.77 9.01 -6.47
C VAL A 169 6.34 10.18 -7.27
N TYR A 170 5.71 11.35 -7.20
CA TYR A 170 6.16 12.56 -7.89
C TYR A 170 6.97 13.47 -6.96
N SER A 171 6.42 13.78 -5.78
CA SER A 171 7.10 14.55 -4.74
C SER A 171 6.40 14.39 -3.39
N TRP A 172 6.91 15.03 -2.34
CA TRP A 172 6.26 15.05 -1.02
C TRP A 172 6.61 16.32 -0.25
N HIS A 173 5.74 16.67 0.69
CA HIS A 173 6.04 17.57 1.80
C HIS A 173 6.08 16.75 3.09
N ALA A 174 7.06 17.07 3.93
CA ALA A 174 7.30 16.35 5.16
C ALA A 174 7.78 17.30 6.25
N SER A 175 7.42 16.97 7.48
CA SER A 175 7.76 17.70 8.68
C SER A 175 8.42 16.77 9.70
N LYS A 176 9.05 17.36 10.73
CA LYS A 176 9.54 16.60 11.88
C LYS A 176 8.37 16.33 12.81
N GLY A 177 8.02 15.06 12.98
CA GLY A 177 7.01 14.60 13.92
C GLY A 177 7.59 14.28 15.30
N HIS A 178 6.87 13.46 16.06
CA HIS A 178 7.32 12.98 17.36
C HIS A 178 8.63 12.18 17.23
N HIS A 179 9.46 12.21 18.28
CA HIS A 179 10.77 11.53 18.33
C HIS A 179 11.74 11.94 17.20
N ASP A 180 11.63 13.17 16.70
CA ASP A 180 12.45 13.73 15.62
C ASP A 180 12.43 12.90 14.32
N LYS A 181 11.37 12.11 14.11
CA LYS A 181 11.17 11.30 12.92
C LYS A 181 10.46 12.10 11.83
N LEU A 182 10.83 11.86 10.57
CA LEU A 182 10.19 12.48 9.42
C LEU A 182 8.79 11.91 9.22
N VAL A 183 7.78 12.76 9.08
CA VAL A 183 6.38 12.38 8.81
C VAL A 183 5.90 13.03 7.52
N LEU A 184 5.03 12.35 6.77
CA LEU A 184 4.45 12.94 5.55
C LEU A 184 3.33 13.92 5.91
N ASP A 185 3.40 15.13 5.36
CA ASP A 185 2.30 16.10 5.41
C ASP A 185 1.42 15.97 4.16
N ALA A 186 2.06 15.74 3.01
CA ALA A 186 1.39 15.48 1.73
C ALA A 186 2.30 14.66 0.83
N LEU A 187 1.73 13.65 0.15
CA LEU A 187 2.41 12.89 -0.89
C LEU A 187 1.80 13.24 -2.24
N PHE A 188 2.60 13.72 -3.18
CA PHE A 188 2.17 13.97 -4.54
C PHE A 188 2.51 12.75 -5.40
N VAL A 189 1.50 12.22 -6.08
CA VAL A 189 1.65 11.05 -6.95
C VAL A 189 1.16 11.38 -8.36
N MET A 190 1.84 10.84 -9.37
CA MET A 190 1.40 10.89 -10.75
C MET A 190 0.60 9.63 -11.08
N LEU A 191 -0.69 9.78 -11.39
CA LEU A 191 -1.59 8.66 -11.68
C LEU A 191 -1.19 7.94 -12.98
N ASP A 192 -1.13 6.62 -12.94
CA ASP A 192 -0.84 5.79 -14.12
C ASP A 192 -2.12 5.58 -14.94
N LYS A 193 -2.15 6.17 -16.14
CA LYS A 193 -3.22 6.04 -17.15
C LYS A 193 -4.63 6.18 -16.55
N PRO A 194 -4.94 7.32 -15.89
CA PRO A 194 -6.28 7.54 -15.38
C PRO A 194 -7.31 7.53 -16.52
N PRO A 195 -8.59 7.24 -16.24
CA PRO A 195 -9.66 7.28 -17.24
C PRO A 195 -9.74 8.60 -18.03
N THR A 196 -9.50 9.71 -17.34
CA THR A 196 -9.46 11.07 -17.88
C THR A 196 -8.26 11.81 -17.31
N ASP A 197 -7.70 12.74 -18.07
CA ASP A 197 -6.64 13.61 -17.59
C ASP A 197 -7.16 14.56 -16.51
N ILE A 198 -6.40 14.67 -15.43
CA ILE A 198 -6.70 15.52 -14.28
C ILE A 198 -5.70 16.65 -14.25
N LYS A 199 -6.17 17.89 -14.11
CA LYS A 199 -5.30 19.05 -13.93
C LYS A 199 -5.77 19.83 -12.72
N LEU A 200 -4.96 19.79 -11.66
CA LEU A 200 -5.14 20.62 -10.48
C LEU A 200 -4.31 21.89 -10.65
N GLU A 201 -4.84 23.01 -10.18
CA GLU A 201 -4.13 24.29 -10.26
C GLU A 201 -2.79 24.22 -9.52
N GLY A 202 -1.72 24.71 -10.16
CA GLY A 202 -0.37 24.67 -9.61
C GLY A 202 0.34 23.30 -9.70
N LEU A 203 -0.32 22.25 -10.22
CA LEU A 203 0.28 20.92 -10.39
C LEU A 203 0.36 20.50 -11.87
N PRO A 204 1.32 19.65 -12.24
CA PRO A 204 1.33 19.01 -13.55
C PRO A 204 0.09 18.13 -13.77
N VAL A 205 -0.17 17.82 -15.05
CA VAL A 205 -1.26 16.90 -15.43
C VAL A 205 -1.07 15.54 -14.76
N ASN A 206 -2.16 14.98 -14.24
CA ASN A 206 -2.25 13.71 -13.52
C ASN A 206 -1.47 13.63 -12.21
N VAL A 207 -0.91 14.74 -11.72
CA VAL A 207 -0.30 14.82 -10.38
C VAL A 207 -1.36 15.24 -9.37
N VAL A 208 -1.53 14.43 -8.32
CA VAL A 208 -2.53 14.64 -7.28
C VAL A 208 -1.93 14.55 -5.87
N PRO A 209 -2.39 15.38 -4.92
CA PRO A 209 -1.96 15.28 -3.52
C PRO A 209 -2.75 14.20 -2.78
N LEU A 210 -2.05 13.44 -1.95
CA LEU A 210 -2.61 12.49 -0.98
C LEU A 210 -2.22 12.96 0.42
N LEU A 211 -3.23 13.21 1.26
CA LEU A 211 -3.04 13.67 2.62
C LEU A 211 -3.06 12.50 3.62
N PRO A 212 -2.35 12.60 4.75
CA PRO A 212 -2.43 11.63 5.82
C PRO A 212 -3.85 11.49 6.34
N ARG A 213 -4.25 10.25 6.59
CA ARG A 213 -5.55 9.91 7.16
C ARG A 213 -5.34 9.18 8.47
N LYS A 214 -6.28 9.41 9.40
CA LYS A 214 -6.37 8.63 10.62
C LYS A 214 -7.11 7.34 10.33
N ASN A 215 -6.51 6.24 10.74
CA ASN A 215 -7.03 4.90 10.56
C ASN A 215 -6.88 4.17 11.89
N ALA A 216 -8.01 3.85 12.54
CA ALA A 216 -8.02 3.16 13.82
C ALA A 216 -8.36 1.69 13.62
N GLY A 217 -7.67 0.82 14.33
CA GLY A 217 -7.88 -0.63 14.27
C GLY A 217 -7.01 -1.38 15.27
N TYR A 218 -7.20 -2.69 15.31
CA TYR A 218 -6.33 -3.54 16.12
C TYR A 218 -4.97 -3.76 15.43
N VAL A 219 -3.92 -3.69 16.23
CA VAL A 219 -2.55 -4.07 15.87
C VAL A 219 -2.19 -5.34 16.62
N LEU A 220 -1.72 -6.35 15.90
CA LEU A 220 -1.16 -7.57 16.47
C LEU A 220 0.31 -7.34 16.85
N LEU A 221 0.62 -7.54 18.13
CA LEU A 221 1.96 -7.43 18.68
C LEU A 221 2.74 -8.75 18.56
N PRO A 222 4.08 -8.75 18.75
CA PRO A 222 4.89 -9.96 18.59
C PRO A 222 4.59 -11.07 19.61
N ASP A 223 3.92 -10.73 20.72
CA ASP A 223 3.46 -11.66 21.75
C ASP A 223 2.02 -12.17 21.49
N ASP A 224 1.51 -11.96 20.27
CA ASP A 224 0.14 -12.25 19.83
C ASP A 224 -0.96 -11.45 20.55
N SER A 225 -0.60 -10.52 21.44
CA SER A 225 -1.56 -9.61 22.04
C SER A 225 -2.05 -8.58 21.01
N LYS A 226 -3.23 -8.00 21.28
CA LYS A 226 -3.84 -6.99 20.41
C LYS A 226 -3.97 -5.67 21.13
N MET A 227 -3.60 -4.60 20.44
CA MET A 227 -3.73 -3.22 20.92
C MET A 227 -4.57 -2.41 19.94
N TYR A 228 -5.47 -1.58 20.45
CA TYR A 228 -6.24 -0.66 19.62
C TYR A 228 -5.45 0.64 19.40
N VAL A 229 -5.04 0.89 18.15
CA VAL A 229 -4.20 2.03 17.77
C VAL A 229 -4.91 2.85 16.70
N SER A 230 -4.86 4.17 16.85
CA SER A 230 -5.24 5.12 15.79
C SER A 230 -3.97 5.66 15.13
N ARG A 231 -3.75 5.23 13.89
CA ARG A 231 -2.56 5.52 13.08
C ARG A 231 -2.86 6.60 12.05
N GLN A 232 -2.05 7.66 12.03
CA GLN A 232 -2.11 8.70 11.00
C GLN A 232 -0.97 8.53 9.99
N GLN A 233 -1.30 8.23 8.73
CA GLN A 233 -0.35 8.07 7.63
C GLN A 233 -1.05 8.27 6.27
N VAL A 234 -0.31 8.53 5.20
CA VAL A 234 -0.84 8.51 3.83
C VAL A 234 -1.23 7.07 3.44
N ASP A 235 -2.45 6.88 2.96
CA ASP A 235 -3.01 5.58 2.56
C ASP A 235 -2.49 5.12 1.18
N VAL A 236 -1.20 4.79 1.10
CA VAL A 236 -0.55 4.18 -0.07
C VAL A 236 0.19 2.89 0.30
N LEU A 237 0.35 2.02 -0.68
CA LEU A 237 1.16 0.80 -0.62
C LEU A 237 2.19 0.85 -1.75
N PRO A 238 3.44 0.38 -1.56
CA PRO A 238 4.33 0.14 -2.70
C PRO A 238 3.66 -0.79 -3.74
N GLY A 239 3.91 -0.52 -5.02
CA GLY A 239 3.18 -1.15 -6.11
C GLY A 239 3.80 -2.43 -6.66
N PHE A 240 4.45 -3.24 -5.83
CA PHE A 240 5.16 -4.46 -6.25
C PHE A 240 4.44 -5.76 -5.87
N ALA A 241 3.48 -5.72 -4.94
CA ALA A 241 2.60 -6.82 -4.57
C ALA A 241 1.27 -6.33 -3.96
#